data_AF-A0A0H5GZL6-F1
#
_entry.id   AF-A0A0H5GZL6-F1
#
_cell.length_a   1.000
_cell.length_b   1.000
_cell.length_c   1.000
_cell.angle_alpha   90.00
_cell.angle_beta   90.00
_cell.angle_gamma   90.00
#
_symmetry.space_group_name_H-M   'P 1'
#
loop_
_entity.id
_entity.type
_entity.pdbx_description
1 polymer ?
#
loop_
_entity_poly.entity_id
_entity_poly.type
_entity_poly.pdbx_seq_one_letter_code
_entity_poly.pdbx_strand_id
1 'polypeptide(L)'
;MSYFFVSVLQAFLPVALLLGLNWVVRPAPALNRIVWITILMVVVGMWAGTHYPKSQQLQLVLAGGQILSLILFLFSQLTPSRALGYCWQALLVLGAAFNWGNNPNLGAFTNTHVINTDLLLNLAAIVVAFVWVVFGAVLLLMMVRQLRYIRWPLLILLTLLLILPLSGDAILLLMKLQVLPLTKSLLSYVALVTNGHAWLSYICALLLAITTLCYLMPLRRASEVVAEHSEPIAHRKALADYRNVRRIFIFSLLAWIVVAGAQLYWDKVASQPPQLSEALPVTLAADGLVHIPVEQVRDGKLHRFIWVADDGKAVRFFIINRYPDRLRLSVVFDACLLCGDQGYVMEGNQVICVACAVHIFIPSIGKAGGCNPIPLEDWKSDDKELVIPKVSLEAGVNYFTTVVTLDIIDPVDKTHLTNQKAEYKYSYGDKTYFFSSEANYNRFREHPEQFVTPVLSDENSDSQENP
;
A
#
# COMPACT_ATOMS: atom_id res chain seq x y z
N MET A 1 -4.59 -7.51 12.16
CA MET A 1 -5.59 -6.42 11.94
C MET A 1 -6.04 -6.50 10.51
N SER A 2 -7.36 -6.54 10.27
CA SER A 2 -7.96 -6.71 8.95
C SER A 2 -8.09 -5.35 8.23
N TYR A 3 -8.06 -5.37 6.89
CA TYR A 3 -8.36 -4.24 6.00
C TYR A 3 -9.56 -3.42 6.51
N PHE A 4 -10.61 -4.11 6.95
CA PHE A 4 -11.86 -3.49 7.37
C PHE A 4 -11.71 -2.59 8.62
N PHE A 5 -10.78 -2.90 9.53
CA PHE A 5 -10.53 -2.04 10.68
C PHE A 5 -10.01 -0.67 10.24
N VAL A 6 -8.99 -0.66 9.37
CA VAL A 6 -8.38 0.57 8.85
C VAL A 6 -9.33 1.30 7.90
N SER A 7 -10.09 0.57 7.09
CA SER A 7 -11.11 1.14 6.21
C SER A 7 -12.18 1.93 6.99
N VAL A 8 -12.66 1.39 8.13
CA VAL A 8 -13.59 2.11 9.01
C VAL A 8 -12.93 3.35 9.63
N LEU A 9 -11.67 3.27 10.05
CA LEU A 9 -10.94 4.44 10.54
C LEU A 9 -10.84 5.53 9.48
N GLN A 10 -10.47 5.19 8.25
CA GLN A 10 -10.33 6.14 7.13
C GLN A 10 -11.65 6.84 6.83
N ALA A 11 -12.76 6.11 6.80
CA ALA A 11 -14.07 6.66 6.46
C ALA A 11 -14.71 7.45 7.61
N PHE A 12 -14.64 6.95 8.85
CA PHE A 12 -15.48 7.44 9.95
C PHE A 12 -14.72 8.23 11.03
N LEU A 13 -13.42 8.00 11.24
CA LEU A 13 -12.68 8.72 12.29
C LEU A 13 -12.78 10.25 12.15
N PRO A 14 -12.56 10.86 10.97
CA PRO A 14 -12.55 12.31 10.84
C PRO A 14 -13.92 12.92 11.11
N VAL A 15 -14.96 12.26 10.60
CA VAL A 15 -16.35 12.63 10.82
C VAL A 15 -16.73 12.48 12.29
N ALA A 16 -16.32 11.41 12.95
CA ALA A 16 -16.59 11.21 14.37
C ALA A 16 -15.90 12.25 15.24
N LEU A 17 -14.64 12.61 14.95
CA LEU A 17 -13.94 13.70 15.64
C LEU A 17 -14.66 15.03 15.42
N LEU A 18 -15.11 15.33 14.20
CA LEU A 18 -15.91 16.52 13.89
C LEU A 18 -17.23 16.56 14.67
N LEU A 19 -17.90 15.42 14.82
CA LEU A 19 -19.11 15.26 15.63
C LEU A 19 -18.82 15.40 17.14
N GLY A 20 -17.67 14.93 17.61
CA GLY A 20 -17.20 15.20 18.97
C GLY A 20 -17.12 16.71 19.25
N LEU A 21 -16.56 17.48 18.31
CA LEU A 21 -16.48 18.94 18.40
C LEU A 21 -17.85 19.65 18.29
N ASN A 22 -18.77 19.09 17.49
CA ASN A 22 -20.14 19.59 17.34
C ASN A 22 -20.90 19.63 18.68
N TRP A 23 -20.67 18.65 19.55
CA TRP A 23 -21.35 18.53 20.85
C TRP A 23 -20.64 19.29 22.00
N VAL A 24 -19.53 19.98 21.74
CA VAL A 24 -18.78 20.72 22.77
C VAL A 24 -19.60 21.89 23.34
N VAL A 25 -20.24 22.68 22.48
CA VAL A 25 -21.02 23.89 22.89
C VAL A 25 -22.52 23.66 22.97
N ARG A 26 -22.99 22.50 22.50
CA ARG A 26 -24.40 22.15 22.54
C ARG A 26 -24.73 21.51 23.88
N PRO A 27 -25.98 21.64 24.38
CA PRO A 27 -26.43 20.91 25.55
C PRO A 27 -26.23 19.41 25.38
N ALA A 28 -26.03 18.71 26.50
CA ALA A 28 -25.80 17.27 26.48
C ALA A 28 -26.92 16.54 25.71
N PRO A 29 -26.56 15.73 24.71
CA PRO A 29 -27.54 14.98 23.93
C PRO A 29 -28.14 13.84 24.75
N ALA A 30 -29.33 13.41 24.35
CA ALA A 30 -29.89 12.16 24.82
C ALA A 30 -29.16 11.00 24.13
N LEU A 31 -28.47 10.17 24.92
CA LEU A 31 -27.60 9.10 24.42
C LEU A 31 -28.35 8.15 23.49
N ASN A 32 -29.55 7.72 23.89
CA ASN A 32 -30.41 6.85 23.08
C ASN A 32 -30.68 7.42 21.68
N ARG A 33 -30.97 8.73 21.58
CA ARG A 33 -31.25 9.39 20.30
C ARG A 33 -30.00 9.42 19.41
N ILE A 34 -28.83 9.76 19.95
CA ILE A 34 -27.59 9.75 19.16
C ILE A 34 -27.28 8.36 18.65
N VAL A 35 -27.40 7.34 19.49
CA VAL A 35 -27.10 5.95 19.12
C VAL A 35 -28.02 5.51 17.98
N TRP A 36 -29.33 5.70 18.11
CA TRP A 36 -30.29 5.33 17.07
C TRP A 36 -30.09 6.12 15.77
N ILE A 37 -29.86 7.43 15.84
CA ILE A 37 -29.56 8.24 14.64
C ILE A 37 -28.30 7.72 13.95
N THR A 38 -27.25 7.44 14.72
CA THR A 38 -25.98 6.97 14.16
C THR A 38 -26.14 5.61 13.49
N ILE A 39 -26.76 4.63 14.17
CA ILE A 39 -26.99 3.29 13.61
C ILE A 39 -27.85 3.38 12.34
N LEU A 40 -28.97 4.12 12.41
CA LEU A 40 -29.88 4.27 11.27
C LEU A 40 -29.17 4.90 10.07
N MET A 41 -28.41 5.97 10.27
CA MET A 41 -27.71 6.65 9.18
C MET A 41 -26.52 5.86 8.64
N VAL A 42 -25.86 5.03 9.45
CA VAL A 42 -24.86 4.07 8.94
C VAL A 42 -25.53 3.07 8.01
N VAL A 43 -26.63 2.44 8.43
CA VAL A 43 -27.34 1.44 7.62
C VAL A 43 -27.89 2.06 6.33
N VAL A 44 -28.59 3.20 6.44
CA VAL A 44 -29.17 3.89 5.28
C VAL A 44 -28.07 4.39 4.34
N GLY A 45 -26.99 4.96 4.87
CA GLY A 45 -25.88 5.47 4.08
C GLY A 45 -25.17 4.35 3.33
N MET A 46 -24.85 3.24 4.00
CA MET A 46 -24.24 2.08 3.36
C MET A 46 -25.12 1.52 2.25
N TRP A 47 -26.41 1.31 2.52
CA TRP A 47 -27.37 0.82 1.53
C TRP A 47 -27.48 1.76 0.32
N ALA A 48 -27.56 3.08 0.57
CA ALA A 48 -27.59 4.08 -0.49
C ALA A 48 -26.29 4.04 -1.31
N GLY A 49 -25.13 3.89 -0.67
CA GLY A 49 -23.82 3.82 -1.33
C GLY A 49 -23.66 2.58 -2.22
N THR A 50 -24.16 1.41 -1.79
CA THR A 50 -24.05 0.16 -2.56
C THR A 50 -24.98 0.13 -3.78
N HIS A 51 -26.16 0.74 -3.68
CA HIS A 51 -27.16 0.77 -4.76
C HIS A 51 -27.10 2.03 -5.62
N TYR A 52 -26.10 2.88 -5.38
CA TYR A 52 -25.99 4.16 -6.05
C TYR A 52 -25.64 4.02 -7.54
N PRO A 53 -26.40 4.65 -8.46
CA PRO A 53 -26.07 4.61 -9.88
C PRO A 53 -24.79 5.41 -10.16
N LYS A 54 -23.82 4.77 -10.83
CA LYS A 54 -22.48 5.36 -11.11
C LYS A 54 -22.47 6.42 -12.23
N SER A 55 -23.51 7.25 -12.31
CA SER A 55 -23.59 8.39 -13.23
C SER A 55 -22.63 9.50 -12.79
N GLN A 56 -21.82 9.99 -13.73
CA GLN A 56 -20.85 11.07 -13.47
C GLN A 56 -21.52 12.36 -12.99
N GLN A 57 -22.68 12.71 -13.55
CA GLN A 57 -23.42 13.92 -13.17
C GLN A 57 -23.96 13.84 -11.73
N LEU A 58 -24.52 12.70 -11.36
CA LEU A 58 -25.05 12.51 -10.02
C LEU A 58 -23.92 12.52 -8.97
N GLN A 59 -22.78 11.90 -9.29
CA GLN A 59 -21.60 11.91 -8.41
C GLN A 59 -21.09 13.34 -8.18
N LEU A 60 -21.11 14.17 -9.21
CA LEU A 60 -20.73 15.57 -9.10
C LEU A 60 -21.69 16.36 -8.21
N VAL A 61 -23.00 16.16 -8.38
CA VAL A 61 -24.02 16.79 -7.53
C VAL A 61 -23.87 16.36 -6.07
N LEU A 62 -23.62 15.07 -5.80
CA LEU A 62 -23.38 14.58 -4.44
C LEU A 62 -22.10 15.16 -3.83
N ALA A 63 -20.98 15.17 -4.56
CA ALA A 63 -19.73 15.75 -4.08
C ALA A 63 -19.93 17.24 -3.73
N GLY A 64 -20.58 18.01 -4.62
CA GLY A 64 -20.94 19.40 -4.38
C GLY A 64 -21.86 19.57 -3.16
N GLY A 65 -22.86 18.70 -3.00
CA GLY A 65 -23.76 18.69 -1.84
C GLY A 65 -23.05 18.37 -0.52
N GLN A 66 -22.09 17.44 -0.52
CA GLN A 66 -21.27 17.12 0.66
C GLN A 66 -20.36 18.30 1.03
N ILE A 67 -19.70 18.93 0.06
CA ILE A 67 -18.86 20.13 0.28
C ILE A 67 -19.71 21.26 0.86
N LEU A 68 -20.87 21.55 0.26
CA LEU A 68 -21.79 22.57 0.75
C LEU A 68 -22.26 22.25 2.18
N SER A 69 -22.58 20.99 2.46
CA SER A 69 -22.98 20.53 3.79
C SER A 69 -21.89 20.75 4.84
N LEU A 70 -20.61 20.50 4.50
CA LEU A 70 -19.47 20.74 5.39
C LEU A 70 -19.25 22.25 5.66
N ILE A 71 -19.45 23.10 4.65
CA ILE A 71 -19.39 24.56 4.81
C ILE A 71 -20.53 25.05 5.71
N LEU A 72 -21.76 24.62 5.44
CA LEU A 72 -22.93 24.94 6.26
C LEU A 72 -22.79 24.42 7.70
N PHE A 73 -22.16 23.26 7.88
CA PHE A 73 -21.83 22.72 9.19
C PHE A 73 -20.98 23.69 9.99
N LEU A 74 -19.90 24.24 9.41
CA LEU A 74 -19.05 25.24 10.08
C LEU A 74 -19.83 26.49 10.49
N PHE A 75 -20.64 27.05 9.59
CA PHE A 75 -21.47 28.22 9.92
C PHE A 75 -22.47 27.92 11.05
N SER A 76 -23.04 26.71 11.08
CA SER A 76 -23.98 26.30 12.12
C SER A 76 -23.34 26.14 13.52
N GLN A 77 -22.00 26.09 13.62
CA GLN A 77 -21.28 25.99 14.90
C GLN A 77 -21.38 27.27 15.75
N LEU A 78 -21.82 28.38 15.15
CA LEU A 78 -22.12 29.64 15.83
C LEU A 78 -23.41 29.58 16.66
N THR A 79 -24.31 28.63 16.36
CA THR A 79 -25.62 28.52 17.03
C THR A 79 -25.72 27.25 17.88
N PRO A 80 -25.87 27.34 19.22
CA PRO A 80 -25.88 26.20 20.13
C PRO A 80 -27.24 25.47 20.21
N SER A 81 -27.90 25.22 19.07
CA SER A 81 -29.18 24.50 19.02
C SER A 81 -28.99 22.97 19.15
N ARG A 82 -29.81 22.30 19.97
CA ARG A 82 -29.80 20.82 20.06
C ARG A 82 -30.29 20.15 18.78
N ALA A 83 -31.29 20.73 18.13
CA ALA A 83 -31.86 20.19 16.89
C ALA A 83 -30.82 20.17 15.76
N LEU A 84 -30.06 21.25 15.62
CA LEU A 84 -28.93 21.32 14.68
C LEU A 84 -27.85 20.27 15.00
N GLY A 85 -27.59 20.01 16.28
CA GLY A 85 -26.68 18.95 16.71
C GLY A 85 -27.07 17.57 16.17
N TYR A 86 -28.34 17.20 16.30
CA TYR A 86 -28.87 15.93 15.77
C TYR A 86 -28.94 15.91 14.23
N CYS A 87 -29.29 17.03 13.60
CA CYS A 87 -29.30 17.15 12.14
C CYS A 87 -27.91 16.87 11.56
N TRP A 88 -26.88 17.50 12.10
CA TRP A 88 -25.51 17.26 11.65
C TRP A 88 -24.96 15.89 12.03
N GLN A 89 -25.37 15.33 13.17
CA GLN A 89 -25.11 13.92 13.51
C GLN A 89 -25.64 13.02 12.38
N ALA A 90 -26.86 13.26 11.91
CA ALA A 90 -27.46 12.44 10.87
C ALA A 90 -26.75 12.62 9.52
N LEU A 91 -26.61 13.87 9.06
CA LEU A 91 -26.06 14.18 7.73
C LEU A 91 -24.60 13.73 7.57
N LEU A 92 -23.75 13.97 8.57
CA LEU A 92 -22.33 13.62 8.47
C LEU A 92 -22.10 12.11 8.55
N VAL A 93 -22.84 11.40 9.41
CA VAL A 93 -22.77 9.92 9.47
C VAL A 93 -23.29 9.30 8.19
N LEU A 94 -24.40 9.83 7.65
CA LEU A 94 -24.96 9.37 6.37
C LEU A 94 -23.95 9.54 5.23
N GLY A 95 -23.28 10.70 5.13
CA GLY A 95 -22.27 10.96 4.11
C GLY A 95 -21.05 10.03 4.23
N ALA A 96 -20.53 9.83 5.44
CA ALA A 96 -19.43 8.90 5.69
C ALA A 96 -19.79 7.46 5.30
N ALA A 97 -20.99 7.01 5.71
CA ALA A 97 -21.48 5.67 5.41
C ALA A 97 -21.78 5.47 3.92
N PHE A 98 -22.29 6.49 3.23
CA PHE A 98 -22.46 6.48 1.78
C PHE A 98 -21.13 6.31 1.05
N ASN A 99 -20.13 7.12 1.39
CA ASN A 99 -18.80 7.04 0.77
C ASN A 99 -18.13 5.69 1.08
N TRP A 100 -18.27 5.18 2.31
CA TRP A 100 -17.75 3.86 2.68
C TRP A 100 -18.47 2.73 1.93
N GLY A 101 -19.81 2.77 1.85
CA GLY A 101 -20.61 1.77 1.14
C GLY A 101 -20.34 1.70 -0.37
N ASN A 102 -19.88 2.80 -0.97
CA ASN A 102 -19.46 2.86 -2.37
C ASN A 102 -18.02 2.35 -2.61
N ASN A 103 -17.29 1.94 -1.56
CA ASN A 103 -15.93 1.42 -1.69
C ASN A 103 -15.97 -0.01 -2.29
N PRO A 104 -15.35 -0.24 -3.46
CA PRO A 104 -15.38 -1.54 -4.14
C PRO A 104 -14.74 -2.68 -3.34
N ASN A 105 -13.79 -2.36 -2.46
CA ASN A 105 -13.10 -3.37 -1.64
C ASN A 105 -14.01 -3.97 -0.56
N LEU A 106 -15.18 -3.39 -0.29
CA LEU A 106 -16.19 -4.02 0.56
C LEU A 106 -16.75 -5.31 -0.04
N GLY A 107 -16.63 -5.52 -1.35
CA GLY A 107 -16.97 -6.78 -1.99
C GLY A 107 -16.14 -7.97 -1.48
N ALA A 108 -14.94 -7.73 -0.97
CA ALA A 108 -14.07 -8.75 -0.37
C ALA A 108 -14.47 -9.11 1.08
N PHE A 109 -15.60 -8.62 1.59
CA PHE A 109 -16.05 -8.88 2.97
C PHE A 109 -16.30 -10.36 3.24
N THR A 110 -16.88 -11.06 2.28
CA THR A 110 -16.95 -12.53 2.28
C THR A 110 -16.90 -13.06 0.86
N ASN A 111 -16.01 -14.03 0.63
CA ASN A 111 -15.94 -14.76 -0.65
C ASN A 111 -16.90 -15.96 -0.69
N THR A 112 -17.57 -16.27 0.43
CA THR A 112 -18.46 -17.43 0.54
C THR A 112 -19.79 -17.05 1.20
N HIS A 113 -20.85 -17.76 0.85
CA HIS A 113 -22.16 -17.61 1.50
C HIS A 113 -22.26 -18.36 2.84
N VAL A 114 -21.14 -18.88 3.35
CA VAL A 114 -21.06 -19.70 4.56
C VAL A 114 -20.35 -18.91 5.66
N ILE A 115 -20.77 -19.12 6.92
CA ILE A 115 -20.06 -18.54 8.07
C ILE A 115 -18.70 -19.22 8.19
N ASN A 116 -17.65 -18.48 7.88
CA ASN A 116 -16.26 -18.92 8.02
C ASN A 116 -15.50 -18.01 9.00
N THR A 117 -14.28 -18.42 9.35
CA THR A 117 -13.41 -17.66 10.25
C THR A 117 -13.14 -16.25 9.72
N ASP A 118 -12.96 -16.09 8.40
CA ASP A 118 -12.68 -14.79 7.78
C ASP A 118 -13.84 -13.80 7.97
N LEU A 119 -15.08 -14.25 7.74
CA LEU A 119 -16.29 -13.45 7.96
C LEU A 119 -16.37 -12.97 9.41
N LEU A 120 -16.13 -13.86 10.38
CA LEU A 120 -16.18 -13.53 11.80
C LEU A 120 -15.09 -12.51 12.17
N LEU A 121 -13.86 -12.68 11.66
CA LEU A 121 -12.75 -11.76 11.89
C LEU A 121 -13.00 -10.39 11.25
N ASN A 122 -13.54 -10.36 10.03
CA ASN A 122 -13.88 -9.11 9.33
C ASN A 122 -15.01 -8.36 10.04
N LEU A 123 -16.07 -9.06 10.46
CA LEU A 123 -17.16 -8.47 11.22
C LEU A 123 -16.67 -7.92 12.57
N ALA A 124 -15.89 -8.70 13.32
CA ALA A 124 -15.31 -8.26 14.58
C ALA A 124 -14.42 -7.02 14.39
N ALA A 125 -13.60 -6.99 13.33
CA ALA A 125 -12.76 -5.84 13.00
C ALA A 125 -13.59 -4.57 12.76
N ILE A 126 -14.70 -4.65 12.03
CA ILE A 126 -15.61 -3.52 11.80
C ILE A 126 -16.22 -3.03 13.11
N VAL A 127 -16.77 -3.94 13.92
CA VAL A 127 -17.42 -3.59 15.19
C VAL A 127 -16.43 -2.92 16.14
N VAL A 128 -15.24 -3.50 16.30
CA VAL A 128 -14.19 -2.94 17.17
C VAL A 128 -13.72 -1.58 16.64
N ALA A 129 -13.58 -1.40 15.32
CA ALA A 129 -13.24 -0.11 14.74
C ALA A 129 -14.29 0.98 15.03
N PHE A 130 -15.59 0.67 14.87
CA PHE A 130 -16.65 1.63 15.22
C PHE A 130 -16.64 2.00 16.70
N VAL A 131 -16.42 1.03 17.60
CA VAL A 131 -16.26 1.29 19.03
C VAL A 131 -15.11 2.27 19.27
N TRP A 132 -13.95 2.07 18.64
CA TRP A 132 -12.79 2.96 18.77
C TRP A 132 -13.04 4.36 18.19
N VAL A 133 -13.73 4.45 17.06
CA VAL A 133 -14.10 5.73 16.43
C VAL A 133 -15.02 6.55 17.35
N VAL A 134 -16.06 5.92 17.90
CA VAL A 134 -16.98 6.57 18.86
C VAL A 134 -16.23 6.95 20.14
N PHE A 135 -15.39 6.06 20.65
CA PHE A 135 -14.57 6.31 21.83
C PHE A 135 -13.64 7.51 21.63
N GLY A 136 -12.96 7.59 20.49
CA GLY A 136 -12.11 8.73 20.12
C GLY A 136 -12.88 10.06 20.05
N ALA A 137 -14.10 10.05 19.48
CA ALA A 137 -14.96 11.23 19.43
C ALA A 137 -15.39 11.72 20.82
N VAL A 138 -15.76 10.79 21.72
CA VAL A 138 -16.16 11.11 23.10
C VAL A 138 -14.97 11.65 23.91
N LEU A 139 -13.79 11.03 23.78
CA LEU A 139 -12.57 11.52 24.43
C LEU A 139 -12.19 12.93 23.93
N LEU A 140 -12.27 13.17 22.62
CA LEU A 140 -12.04 14.49 22.04
C LEU A 140 -13.03 15.52 22.61
N LEU A 141 -14.32 15.20 22.65
CA LEU A 141 -15.36 16.04 23.26
C LEU A 141 -15.01 16.40 24.72
N MET A 142 -14.62 15.41 25.52
CA MET A 142 -14.27 15.59 26.93
C MET A 142 -13.03 16.49 27.10
N MET A 143 -11.99 16.29 26.29
CA MET A 143 -10.77 17.10 26.32
C MET A 143 -11.02 18.54 25.88
N VAL A 144 -11.71 18.74 24.74
CA VAL A 144 -11.96 20.09 24.18
C VAL A 144 -12.93 20.91 25.05
N ARG A 145 -13.81 20.27 25.83
CA ARG A 145 -14.61 20.99 26.84
C ARG A 145 -13.77 21.71 27.89
N GLN A 146 -12.59 21.18 28.21
CA GLN A 146 -11.62 21.80 29.12
C GLN A 146 -10.62 22.69 28.38
N LEU A 147 -10.29 22.35 27.13
CA LEU A 147 -9.40 23.11 26.24
C LEU A 147 -10.20 23.88 25.18
N ARG A 148 -11.05 24.84 25.58
CA ARG A 148 -11.98 25.47 24.62
C ARG A 148 -11.29 26.21 23.46
N TYR A 149 -10.06 26.69 23.66
CA TYR A 149 -9.31 27.46 22.66
C TYR A 149 -8.90 26.63 21.43
N ILE A 150 -8.71 25.31 21.54
CA ILE A 150 -8.34 24.45 20.40
C ILE A 150 -9.54 24.04 19.53
N ARG A 151 -10.78 24.33 19.97
CA ARG A 151 -11.99 23.88 19.28
C ARG A 151 -12.06 24.38 17.83
N TRP A 152 -11.92 25.69 17.62
CA TRP A 152 -12.04 26.30 16.28
C TRP A 152 -10.94 25.85 15.32
N PRO A 153 -9.65 25.86 15.72
CA PRO A 153 -8.59 25.29 14.89
C PRO A 153 -8.88 23.85 14.46
N LEU A 154 -9.30 22.98 15.39
CA LEU A 154 -9.64 21.59 15.08
C LEU A 154 -10.86 21.46 14.16
N LEU A 155 -11.91 22.26 14.38
CA LEU A 155 -13.12 22.28 13.54
C LEU A 155 -12.78 22.66 12.08
N ILE A 156 -12.02 23.74 11.90
CA ILE A 156 -11.63 24.24 10.57
C ILE A 156 -10.74 23.21 9.88
N LEU A 157 -9.73 22.68 10.59
CA LEU A 157 -8.79 21.73 10.03
C LEU A 157 -9.46 20.41 9.63
N LEU A 158 -10.27 19.80 10.51
CA LEU A 158 -10.99 18.57 10.18
C LEU A 158 -11.99 18.77 9.03
N THR A 159 -12.67 19.92 8.98
CA THR A 159 -13.56 20.24 7.86
C THR A 159 -12.78 20.38 6.56
N LEU A 160 -11.66 21.10 6.57
CA LEU A 160 -10.80 21.26 5.39
C LEU A 160 -10.27 19.89 4.90
N LEU A 161 -9.82 19.03 5.82
CA LEU A 161 -9.35 17.68 5.50
C LEU A 161 -10.42 16.81 4.83
N LEU A 162 -11.69 16.97 5.21
CA LEU A 162 -12.81 16.29 4.56
C LEU A 162 -13.17 16.90 3.20
N ILE A 163 -13.00 18.21 3.01
CA ILE A 163 -13.28 18.88 1.74
C ILE A 163 -12.24 18.50 0.67
N LEU A 164 -10.95 18.36 1.02
CA LEU A 164 -9.87 18.09 0.07
C LEU A 164 -10.10 16.89 -0.88
N PRO A 165 -10.41 15.67 -0.39
CA PRO A 165 -10.67 14.54 -1.29
C PRO A 165 -11.94 14.77 -2.12
N LEU A 166 -12.99 15.37 -1.53
CA LEU A 166 -14.24 15.67 -2.25
C LEU A 166 -14.03 16.68 -3.37
N SER A 167 -13.18 17.69 -3.18
CA SER A 167 -12.82 18.64 -4.24
C SER A 167 -11.99 17.98 -5.34
N GLY A 168 -11.11 17.04 -5.00
CA GLY A 168 -10.40 16.22 -5.97
C GLY A 168 -11.35 15.40 -6.86
N ASP A 169 -12.31 14.71 -6.24
CA ASP A 169 -13.32 13.93 -6.96
C ASP A 169 -14.20 14.83 -7.85
N ALA A 170 -14.65 15.98 -7.34
CA ALA A 170 -15.44 16.93 -8.10
C ALA A 170 -14.68 17.47 -9.33
N ILE A 171 -13.41 17.86 -9.17
CA ILE A 171 -12.57 18.33 -10.27
C ILE A 171 -12.32 17.21 -11.29
N LEU A 172 -12.06 15.98 -10.83
CA LEU A 172 -11.90 14.83 -11.70
C LEU A 172 -13.16 14.56 -12.54
N LEU A 173 -14.33 14.67 -11.93
CA LEU A 173 -15.62 14.51 -12.62
C LEU A 173 -15.87 15.64 -13.63
N LEU A 174 -15.55 16.89 -13.29
CA LEU A 174 -15.65 18.02 -14.21
C LEU A 174 -14.73 17.88 -15.43
N MET A 175 -13.51 17.33 -15.25
CA MET A 175 -12.63 16.99 -16.36
C MET A 175 -13.20 15.86 -17.22
N LYS A 176 -13.76 14.81 -16.60
CA LYS A 176 -14.43 13.70 -17.33
C LYS A 176 -15.63 14.18 -18.16
N LEU A 177 -16.39 15.13 -17.62
CA LEU A 177 -17.53 15.77 -18.28
C LEU A 177 -17.13 16.85 -19.30
N GLN A 178 -15.83 17.05 -19.56
CA GLN A 178 -15.29 18.06 -20.50
C GLN A 178 -15.65 19.52 -20.14
N VAL A 179 -15.98 19.79 -18.88
CA VAL A 179 -16.23 21.17 -18.39
C VAL A 179 -14.91 21.88 -18.07
N LEU A 180 -13.92 21.14 -17.58
CA LEU A 180 -12.58 21.63 -17.29
C LEU A 180 -11.53 20.97 -18.21
N PRO A 181 -10.48 21.71 -18.62
CA PRO A 181 -9.41 21.14 -19.44
C PRO A 181 -8.55 20.14 -18.64
N LEU A 182 -8.01 19.14 -19.33
CA LEU A 182 -7.01 18.23 -18.75
C LEU A 182 -5.63 18.92 -18.74
N THR A 183 -5.24 19.47 -17.58
CA THR A 183 -3.92 20.07 -17.38
C THR A 183 -3.08 19.28 -16.37
N LYS A 184 -1.75 19.34 -16.50
CA LYS A 184 -0.81 18.66 -15.58
C LYS A 184 -1.02 19.09 -14.12
N SER A 185 -1.33 20.38 -13.88
CA SER A 185 -1.55 20.92 -12.53
C SER A 185 -2.83 20.38 -11.88
N LEU A 186 -3.95 20.33 -12.62
CA LEU A 186 -5.20 19.77 -12.12
C LEU A 186 -5.08 18.28 -11.84
N LEU A 187 -4.46 17.52 -12.74
CA LEU A 187 -4.22 16.08 -12.54
C LEU A 187 -3.30 15.81 -11.34
N SER A 188 -2.23 16.60 -11.17
CA SER A 188 -1.35 16.47 -10.01
C SER A 188 -2.07 16.79 -8.70
N TYR A 189 -2.92 17.82 -8.68
CA TYR A 189 -3.72 18.15 -7.51
C TYR A 189 -4.72 17.03 -7.18
N VAL A 190 -5.49 16.58 -8.17
CA VAL A 190 -6.45 15.47 -8.01
C VAL A 190 -5.74 14.25 -7.45
N ALA A 191 -4.62 13.83 -8.06
CA ALA A 191 -3.86 12.69 -7.60
C ALA A 191 -3.38 12.84 -6.14
N LEU A 192 -2.92 14.03 -5.75
CA LEU A 192 -2.47 14.28 -4.38
C LEU A 192 -3.61 14.12 -3.36
N VAL A 193 -4.76 14.76 -3.61
CA VAL A 193 -5.85 14.79 -2.63
C VAL A 193 -6.71 13.52 -2.61
N THR A 194 -6.83 12.80 -3.72
CA THR A 194 -7.58 11.54 -3.79
C THR A 194 -6.73 10.36 -3.32
N ASN A 195 -5.47 10.26 -3.73
CA ASN A 195 -4.57 9.20 -3.21
C ASN A 195 -4.16 9.46 -1.75
N GLY A 196 -4.16 10.73 -1.33
CA GLY A 196 -3.93 11.13 0.06
C GLY A 196 -5.05 10.75 1.03
N HIS A 197 -6.16 10.15 0.57
CA HIS A 197 -7.27 9.78 1.46
C HIS A 197 -6.83 8.84 2.60
N ALA A 198 -5.88 7.93 2.34
CA ALA A 198 -5.31 7.06 3.37
C ALA A 198 -4.54 7.84 4.46
N TRP A 199 -4.00 9.01 4.13
CA TRP A 199 -3.26 9.87 5.08
C TRP A 199 -4.19 10.62 6.03
N LEU A 200 -5.48 10.71 5.69
CA LEU A 200 -6.46 11.46 6.46
C LEU A 200 -6.64 10.87 7.87
N SER A 201 -6.67 9.53 8.01
CA SER A 201 -6.72 8.86 9.32
C SER A 201 -5.41 9.01 10.11
N TYR A 202 -4.26 9.12 9.44
CA TYR A 202 -2.98 9.44 10.07
C TYR A 202 -2.96 10.87 10.61
N ILE A 203 -3.46 11.84 9.84
CA ILE A 203 -3.58 13.23 10.28
C ILE A 203 -4.56 13.31 11.47
N CYS A 204 -5.67 12.56 11.44
CA CYS A 204 -6.58 12.48 12.60
C CYS A 204 -5.88 11.91 13.85
N ALA A 205 -5.07 10.86 13.68
CA ALA A 205 -4.25 10.32 14.77
C ALA A 205 -3.27 11.37 15.31
N LEU A 206 -2.61 12.14 14.43
CA LEU A 206 -1.73 13.24 14.82
C LEU A 206 -2.49 14.34 15.59
N LEU A 207 -3.68 14.72 15.14
CA LEU A 207 -4.51 15.71 15.84
C LEU A 207 -4.97 15.23 17.22
N LEU A 208 -5.28 13.93 17.36
CA LEU A 208 -5.55 13.31 18.65
C LEU A 208 -4.31 13.34 19.56
N ALA A 209 -3.12 13.04 19.03
CA ALA A 209 -1.87 13.14 19.78
C ALA A 209 -1.59 14.57 20.25
N ILE A 210 -1.70 15.56 19.35
CA ILE A 210 -1.50 16.98 19.68
C ILE A 210 -2.50 17.42 20.76
N THR A 211 -3.78 17.04 20.61
CA THR A 211 -4.81 17.36 21.61
C THR A 211 -4.51 16.72 22.96
N THR A 212 -4.06 15.46 22.96
CA THR A 212 -3.65 14.73 24.17
C THR A 212 -2.43 15.39 24.83
N LEU A 213 -1.47 15.87 24.03
CA LEU A 213 -0.31 16.61 24.52
C LEU A 213 -0.72 17.95 25.15
N CYS A 214 -1.60 18.73 24.49
CA CYS A 214 -2.17 19.95 25.09
C CYS A 214 -2.94 19.65 26.39
N TYR A 215 -3.54 18.47 26.50
CA TYR A 215 -4.28 18.04 27.69
C TYR A 215 -3.39 17.78 28.92
N LEU A 216 -2.06 17.75 28.75
CA LEU A 216 -1.11 17.81 29.89
C LEU A 216 -1.27 19.09 30.72
N MET A 217 -1.72 20.20 30.13
CA MET A 217 -1.92 21.45 30.86
C MET A 217 -3.05 21.31 31.93
N PRO A 218 -4.28 20.89 31.59
CA PRO A 218 -5.31 20.52 32.57
C PRO A 218 -4.85 19.49 33.60
N LEU A 219 -4.07 18.49 33.18
CA LEU A 219 -3.55 17.46 34.08
C LEU A 219 -2.61 18.04 35.15
N ARG A 220 -1.67 18.90 34.73
CA ARG A 220 -0.74 19.58 35.65
C ARG A 220 -1.48 20.52 36.60
N ARG A 221 -2.39 21.34 36.08
CA ARG A 221 -3.22 22.25 36.89
C ARG A 221 -4.03 21.48 37.93
N ALA A 222 -4.65 20.36 37.55
CA ALA A 222 -5.40 19.52 38.48
C ALA A 222 -4.50 18.92 39.58
N SER A 223 -3.24 18.60 39.27
CA SER A 223 -2.28 18.11 40.27
C SER A 223 -1.82 19.22 41.23
N GLU A 224 -1.61 20.44 40.73
CA GLU A 224 -1.24 21.62 41.54
C GLU A 224 -2.35 21.95 42.53
N VAL A 225 -3.61 21.99 42.06
CA VAL A 225 -4.79 22.24 42.91
C VAL A 225 -4.92 21.20 44.04
N VAL A 226 -4.59 19.93 43.79
CA VAL A 226 -4.58 18.91 44.84
C VAL A 226 -3.50 19.21 45.90
N ALA A 227 -2.31 19.64 45.48
CA ALA A 227 -1.20 19.93 46.39
C ALA A 227 -1.46 21.19 47.26
N GLU A 228 -2.19 22.17 46.75
CA GLU A 228 -2.50 23.42 47.45
C GLU A 228 -3.55 23.26 48.57
N HIS A 229 -4.46 22.29 48.47
CA HIS A 229 -5.54 22.12 49.43
C HIS A 229 -5.12 21.20 50.59
N SER A 230 -4.91 21.77 51.78
CA SER A 230 -4.63 21.02 53.01
C SER A 230 -5.90 20.54 53.73
N GLU A 231 -7.04 21.21 53.54
CA GLU A 231 -8.31 20.83 54.19
C GLU A 231 -8.85 19.48 53.68
N PRO A 232 -9.26 18.55 54.56
CA PRO A 232 -9.61 17.17 54.16
C PRO A 232 -10.74 17.06 53.13
N ILE A 233 -11.78 17.89 53.21
CA ILE A 233 -12.94 17.83 52.31
C ILE A 233 -12.59 18.39 50.93
N ALA A 234 -11.96 19.57 50.89
CA ALA A 234 -11.54 20.21 49.66
C ALA A 234 -10.47 19.37 48.92
N HIS A 235 -9.52 18.80 49.66
CA HIS A 235 -8.51 17.88 49.12
C HIS A 235 -9.15 16.64 48.47
N ARG A 236 -10.15 16.02 49.13
CA ARG A 236 -10.86 14.85 48.54
C ARG A 236 -11.57 15.18 47.23
N LYS A 237 -12.17 16.38 47.14
CA LYS A 237 -12.82 16.85 45.91
C LYS A 237 -11.80 17.08 44.79
N ALA A 238 -10.72 17.81 45.09
CA ALA A 238 -9.63 18.04 44.14
C ALA A 238 -9.01 16.72 43.63
N LEU A 239 -8.83 15.75 44.53
CA LEU A 239 -8.30 14.43 44.17
C LEU A 239 -9.24 13.65 43.24
N ALA A 240 -10.55 13.77 43.42
CA ALA A 240 -11.53 13.16 42.52
C ALA A 240 -11.46 13.78 41.11
N ASP A 241 -11.35 15.12 41.03
CA ASP A 241 -11.20 15.84 39.77
C ASP A 241 -9.89 15.47 39.05
N TYR A 242 -8.77 15.45 39.78
CA TYR A 242 -7.48 14.99 39.25
C TYR A 242 -7.54 13.56 38.71
N ARG A 243 -8.18 12.63 39.43
CA ARG A 243 -8.36 11.24 38.96
C ARG A 243 -9.17 11.17 37.67
N ASN A 244 -10.18 12.03 37.52
CA ASN A 244 -10.99 12.09 36.30
C ASN A 244 -10.17 12.63 35.11
N VAL A 245 -9.46 13.74 35.30
CA VAL A 245 -8.56 14.32 34.27
C VAL A 245 -7.47 13.32 33.88
N ARG A 246 -6.83 12.68 34.86
CA ARG A 246 -5.83 11.62 34.63
C ARG A 246 -6.40 10.44 33.85
N ARG A 247 -7.63 10.01 34.16
CA ARG A 247 -8.31 8.93 33.45
C ARG A 247 -8.55 9.29 31.98
N ILE A 248 -9.05 10.50 31.70
CA ILE A 248 -9.23 11.00 30.33
C ILE A 248 -7.90 11.00 29.59
N PHE A 249 -6.83 11.54 30.20
CA PHE A 249 -5.50 11.57 29.60
C PHE A 249 -4.98 10.17 29.24
N ILE A 250 -5.05 9.20 30.17
CA ILE A 250 -4.59 7.83 29.93
C ILE A 250 -5.38 7.16 28.81
N PHE A 251 -6.71 7.31 28.81
CA PHE A 251 -7.54 6.73 27.75
C PHE A 251 -7.34 7.41 26.39
N SER A 252 -7.08 8.72 26.35
CA SER A 252 -6.70 9.42 25.13
C SER A 252 -5.36 8.94 24.57
N LEU A 253 -4.37 8.69 25.44
CA LEU A 253 -3.10 8.09 25.03
C LEU A 253 -3.31 6.69 24.46
N LEU A 254 -4.11 5.84 25.14
CA LEU A 254 -4.43 4.51 24.66
C LEU A 254 -5.16 4.55 23.31
N ALA A 255 -6.14 5.44 23.15
CA ALA A 255 -6.88 5.61 21.90
C ALA A 255 -5.95 6.03 20.75
N TRP A 256 -5.03 6.96 21.02
CA TRP A 256 -4.02 7.33 20.05
C TRP A 256 -3.11 6.15 19.66
N ILE A 257 -2.60 5.38 20.64
CA ILE A 257 -1.74 4.21 20.38
C ILE A 257 -2.47 3.18 19.50
N VAL A 258 -3.74 2.88 19.79
CA VAL A 258 -4.49 1.90 19.01
C VAL A 258 -4.77 2.41 17.60
N VAL A 259 -5.20 3.66 17.45
CA VAL A 259 -5.48 4.25 16.13
C VAL A 259 -4.20 4.33 15.29
N ALA A 260 -3.08 4.82 15.83
CA ALA A 260 -1.83 4.93 15.11
C ALA A 260 -1.19 3.55 14.85
N GLY A 261 -1.16 2.69 15.87
CA GLY A 261 -0.55 1.36 15.80
C GLY A 261 -1.28 0.42 14.85
N ALA A 262 -2.62 0.47 14.79
CA ALA A 262 -3.38 -0.36 13.86
C ALA A 262 -3.12 0.00 12.39
N GLN A 263 -2.98 1.30 12.10
CA GLN A 263 -2.65 1.78 10.74
C GLN A 263 -1.21 1.41 10.36
N LEU A 264 -0.25 1.63 11.27
CA LEU A 264 1.14 1.25 11.04
C LEU A 264 1.31 -0.26 10.85
N TYR A 265 0.59 -1.06 11.65
CA TYR A 265 0.57 -2.51 11.51
C TYR A 265 0.00 -2.92 10.14
N TRP A 266 -1.07 -2.25 9.68
CA TRP A 266 -1.62 -2.50 8.36
C TRP A 266 -0.58 -2.24 7.27
N ASP A 267 -0.01 -1.03 7.21
CA ASP A 267 0.90 -0.63 6.14
C ASP A 267 2.24 -1.41 6.14
N LYS A 268 2.75 -1.79 7.33
CA LYS A 268 4.07 -2.41 7.46
C LYS A 268 4.07 -3.91 7.64
N VAL A 269 2.92 -4.51 8.00
CA VAL A 269 2.85 -5.95 8.30
C VAL A 269 1.71 -6.59 7.53
N ALA A 270 0.47 -6.13 7.72
CA ALA A 270 -0.70 -6.85 7.24
C ALA A 270 -0.93 -6.73 5.72
N SER A 271 -0.58 -5.58 5.14
CA SER A 271 -0.77 -5.30 3.71
C SER A 271 0.46 -5.64 2.86
N GLN A 272 1.53 -6.16 3.47
CA GLN A 272 2.73 -6.52 2.73
C GLN A 272 2.43 -7.76 1.86
N PRO A 273 2.87 -7.78 0.60
CA PRO A 273 2.75 -8.97 -0.23
C PRO A 273 3.54 -10.12 0.39
N PRO A 274 3.15 -11.38 0.14
CA PRO A 274 3.92 -12.53 0.60
C PRO A 274 5.35 -12.45 0.05
N GLN A 275 6.33 -12.79 0.89
CA GLN A 275 7.74 -12.71 0.51
C GLN A 275 8.11 -13.81 -0.47
N LEU A 276 8.82 -13.44 -1.53
CA LEU A 276 9.41 -14.40 -2.46
C LEU A 276 10.51 -15.20 -1.74
N SER A 277 10.60 -16.51 -2.01
CA SER A 277 11.76 -17.29 -1.57
C SER A 277 13.05 -16.76 -2.20
N GLU A 278 14.18 -16.95 -1.50
CA GLU A 278 15.49 -16.49 -1.95
C GLU A 278 15.81 -17.02 -3.36
N ALA A 279 16.39 -16.16 -4.19
CA ALA A 279 16.81 -16.50 -5.54
C ALA A 279 18.30 -16.91 -5.52
N LEU A 280 18.58 -18.17 -5.86
CA LEU A 280 19.95 -18.67 -5.91
C LEU A 280 20.69 -18.11 -7.13
N PRO A 281 21.86 -17.48 -6.96
CA PRO A 281 22.62 -16.96 -8.09
C PRO A 281 23.12 -18.09 -8.97
N VAL A 282 23.01 -17.92 -10.29
CA VAL A 282 23.56 -18.85 -11.28
C VAL A 282 24.52 -18.13 -12.22
N THR A 283 25.55 -18.85 -12.64
CA THR A 283 26.58 -18.38 -13.58
C THR A 283 26.61 -19.29 -14.80
N LEU A 284 27.01 -18.74 -15.93
CA LEU A 284 27.27 -19.52 -17.14
C LEU A 284 28.54 -20.35 -16.95
N ALA A 285 28.51 -21.61 -17.36
CA ALA A 285 29.69 -22.45 -17.49
C ALA A 285 30.47 -22.09 -18.76
N ALA A 286 31.62 -22.74 -18.96
CA ALA A 286 32.52 -22.47 -20.09
C ALA A 286 31.88 -22.72 -21.47
N ASP A 287 30.85 -23.56 -21.53
CA ASP A 287 30.06 -23.87 -22.72
C ASP A 287 28.91 -22.88 -22.98
N GLY A 288 28.78 -21.84 -22.15
CA GLY A 288 27.73 -20.83 -22.29
C GLY A 288 26.35 -21.29 -21.79
N LEU A 289 26.29 -22.36 -20.99
CA LEU A 289 25.05 -22.89 -20.41
C LEU A 289 25.01 -22.71 -18.89
N VAL A 290 23.81 -22.56 -18.33
CA VAL A 290 23.58 -22.71 -16.89
C VAL A 290 23.20 -24.15 -16.62
N HIS A 291 23.94 -24.83 -15.74
CA HIS A 291 23.69 -26.21 -15.33
C HIS A 291 23.04 -26.26 -13.95
N ILE A 292 21.89 -26.94 -13.86
CA ILE A 292 21.12 -27.09 -12.62
C ILE A 292 20.91 -28.59 -12.37
N PRO A 293 21.40 -29.16 -11.25
CA PRO A 293 21.15 -30.55 -10.91
C PRO A 293 19.66 -30.84 -10.75
N VAL A 294 19.14 -31.89 -11.40
CA VAL A 294 17.72 -32.27 -11.32
C VAL A 294 17.31 -32.62 -9.89
N GLU A 295 18.24 -33.20 -9.12
CA GLU A 295 18.00 -33.55 -7.71
C GLU A 295 17.63 -32.34 -6.85
N GLN A 296 18.12 -31.15 -7.20
CA GLN A 296 17.79 -29.92 -6.48
C GLN A 296 16.33 -29.50 -6.67
N VAL A 297 15.71 -29.82 -7.82
CA VAL A 297 14.42 -29.24 -8.26
C VAL A 297 13.29 -30.25 -8.43
N ARG A 298 13.54 -31.53 -8.13
CA ARG A 298 12.57 -32.63 -8.34
C ARG A 298 11.50 -32.77 -7.27
N ASP A 299 11.65 -32.10 -6.13
CA ASP A 299 10.84 -32.25 -4.91
C ASP A 299 9.41 -31.66 -5.00
N GLY A 300 9.05 -31.09 -6.16
CA GLY A 300 7.74 -30.49 -6.40
C GLY A 300 7.60 -29.06 -5.86
N LYS A 301 8.64 -28.50 -5.25
CA LYS A 301 8.64 -27.12 -4.77
C LYS A 301 9.07 -26.13 -5.85
N LEU A 302 8.81 -24.86 -5.58
CA LEU A 302 9.30 -23.74 -6.37
C LEU A 302 10.75 -23.42 -5.97
N HIS A 303 11.69 -23.66 -6.88
CA HIS A 303 13.11 -23.34 -6.72
C HIS A 303 13.47 -22.12 -7.55
N ARG A 304 13.83 -21.02 -6.90
CA ARG A 304 14.10 -19.75 -7.55
C ARG A 304 15.59 -19.54 -7.78
N PHE A 305 15.90 -19.01 -8.95
CA PHE A 305 17.26 -18.68 -9.39
C PHE A 305 17.31 -17.26 -9.94
N ILE A 306 18.51 -16.70 -10.00
CA ILE A 306 18.77 -15.38 -10.57
C ILE A 306 20.03 -15.42 -11.42
N TRP A 307 19.90 -15.00 -12.67
CA TRP A 307 21.01 -14.74 -13.57
C TRP A 307 21.16 -13.23 -13.73
N VAL A 308 22.40 -12.73 -13.68
CA VAL A 308 22.69 -11.31 -13.85
C VAL A 308 23.34 -11.13 -15.22
N ALA A 309 22.68 -10.38 -16.10
CA ALA A 309 23.22 -10.05 -17.40
C ALA A 309 24.44 -9.11 -17.28
N ASP A 310 25.22 -9.01 -18.35
CA ASP A 310 26.43 -8.17 -18.38
C ASP A 310 26.12 -6.68 -18.13
N ASP A 311 24.90 -6.23 -18.45
CA ASP A 311 24.45 -4.88 -18.16
C ASP A 311 23.94 -4.66 -16.70
N GLY A 312 23.97 -5.73 -15.90
CA GLY A 312 23.49 -5.79 -14.52
C GLY A 312 22.00 -6.09 -14.36
N LYS A 313 21.25 -6.29 -15.45
CA LYS A 313 19.84 -6.73 -15.35
C LYS A 313 19.73 -8.07 -14.64
N ALA A 314 18.91 -8.11 -13.59
CA ALA A 314 18.69 -9.30 -12.79
C ALA A 314 17.47 -10.07 -13.33
N VAL A 315 17.72 -11.20 -13.99
CA VAL A 315 16.69 -12.08 -14.56
C VAL A 315 16.39 -13.19 -13.57
N ARG A 316 15.20 -13.15 -12.97
CA ARG A 316 14.76 -14.21 -12.07
C ARG A 316 13.95 -15.26 -12.82
N PHE A 317 14.19 -16.51 -12.50
CA PHE A 317 13.39 -17.62 -13.00
C PHE A 317 13.21 -18.63 -11.88
N PHE A 318 12.25 -19.52 -12.04
CA PHE A 318 12.11 -20.63 -11.14
C PHE A 318 11.83 -21.94 -11.87
N ILE A 319 12.16 -23.03 -11.20
CA ILE A 319 11.93 -24.39 -11.66
C ILE A 319 10.98 -25.05 -10.69
N ILE A 320 9.99 -25.76 -11.22
CA ILE A 320 9.07 -26.57 -10.44
C ILE A 320 8.82 -27.91 -11.13
N ASN A 321 8.85 -29.00 -10.37
CA ASN A 321 8.34 -30.28 -10.84
C ASN A 321 6.81 -30.29 -10.71
N ARG A 322 6.10 -30.32 -11.85
CA ARG A 322 4.65 -30.12 -11.88
C ARG A 322 3.83 -31.28 -11.34
N TYR A 323 4.45 -32.44 -11.16
CA TYR A 323 3.79 -33.67 -10.75
C TYR A 323 4.61 -34.39 -9.67
N PRO A 324 3.99 -34.83 -8.56
CA PRO A 324 4.71 -35.51 -7.48
C PRO A 324 5.13 -36.94 -7.85
N ASP A 325 4.41 -37.58 -8.77
CA ASP A 325 4.58 -38.98 -9.17
C ASP A 325 5.58 -39.19 -10.31
N ARG A 326 5.99 -38.11 -11.00
CA ARG A 326 6.85 -38.19 -12.19
C ARG A 326 7.61 -36.90 -12.43
N LEU A 327 8.82 -37.02 -12.99
CA LEU A 327 9.64 -35.87 -13.30
C LEU A 327 9.10 -35.13 -14.54
N ARG A 328 8.49 -33.97 -14.29
CA ARG A 328 7.92 -33.07 -15.31
C ARG A 328 8.24 -31.64 -14.91
N LEU A 329 9.49 -31.28 -15.13
CA LEU A 329 10.01 -29.94 -14.86
C LEU A 329 9.36 -28.91 -15.80
N SER A 330 9.23 -27.70 -15.28
CA SER A 330 8.98 -26.50 -16.05
C SER A 330 9.90 -25.40 -15.56
N VAL A 331 10.54 -24.74 -16.51
CA VAL A 331 11.38 -23.56 -16.29
C VAL A 331 10.61 -22.35 -16.79
N VAL A 332 10.45 -21.35 -15.94
CA VAL A 332 9.65 -20.16 -16.23
C VAL A 332 10.31 -18.93 -15.62
N PHE A 333 10.16 -17.78 -16.25
CA PHE A 333 10.51 -16.52 -15.62
C PHE A 333 9.63 -16.27 -14.40
N ASP A 334 10.19 -15.69 -13.35
CA ASP A 334 9.45 -15.24 -12.16
C ASP A 334 8.75 -13.90 -12.45
N ALA A 335 7.96 -13.88 -13.52
CA ALA A 335 7.25 -12.73 -14.04
C ALA A 335 5.94 -13.15 -14.72
N CYS A 336 4.96 -12.26 -14.65
CA CYS A 336 3.63 -12.41 -15.23
C CYS A 336 3.48 -11.43 -16.40
N LEU A 337 2.89 -11.88 -17.51
CA LEU A 337 2.65 -11.00 -18.66
C LEU A 337 1.71 -9.82 -18.32
N LEU A 338 0.80 -10.01 -17.36
CA LEU A 338 -0.18 -8.99 -16.93
C LEU A 338 0.29 -8.17 -15.73
N CYS A 339 1.06 -8.78 -14.83
CA CYS A 339 1.41 -8.18 -13.54
C CYS A 339 2.88 -7.78 -13.40
N GLY A 340 3.71 -8.07 -14.41
CA GLY A 340 5.14 -7.77 -14.40
C GLY A 340 5.96 -8.69 -13.48
N ASP A 341 7.08 -8.19 -13.00
CA ASP A 341 8.08 -8.89 -12.18
C ASP A 341 7.74 -8.97 -10.69
N GLN A 342 6.46 -8.93 -10.31
CA GLN A 342 6.05 -9.11 -8.91
C GLN A 342 6.34 -10.54 -8.38
N GLY A 343 6.41 -11.51 -9.29
CA GLY A 343 6.79 -12.89 -9.00
C GLY A 343 5.68 -13.77 -8.45
N TYR A 344 6.06 -14.98 -8.07
CA TYR A 344 5.18 -16.04 -7.59
C TYR A 344 5.65 -16.64 -6.27
N VAL A 345 4.72 -16.96 -5.38
CA VAL A 345 5.02 -17.67 -4.12
C VAL A 345 4.38 -19.04 -4.12
N MET A 346 4.95 -19.96 -3.35
CA MET A 346 4.34 -21.26 -3.10
C MET A 346 3.86 -21.33 -1.65
N GLU A 347 2.55 -21.42 -1.46
CA GLU A 347 1.92 -21.57 -0.15
C GLU A 347 1.23 -22.94 -0.08
N GLY A 348 1.76 -23.82 0.77
CA GLY A 348 1.33 -25.22 0.80
C GLY A 348 1.59 -25.91 -0.53
N ASN A 349 0.52 -26.34 -1.21
CA ASN A 349 0.59 -27.02 -2.52
C ASN A 349 0.03 -26.14 -3.66
N GLN A 350 0.12 -24.82 -3.51
CA GLN A 350 -0.41 -23.85 -4.48
C GLN A 350 0.66 -22.84 -4.83
N VAL A 351 0.76 -22.51 -6.13
CA VAL A 351 1.57 -21.40 -6.62
C VAL A 351 0.64 -20.21 -6.81
N ILE A 352 1.02 -19.03 -6.31
CA ILE A 352 0.15 -17.85 -6.28
C ILE A 352 0.92 -16.67 -6.88
N CYS A 353 0.29 -15.93 -7.79
CA CYS A 353 0.86 -14.68 -8.29
C CYS A 353 0.78 -13.61 -7.19
N VAL A 354 1.91 -13.00 -6.84
CA VAL A 354 1.98 -12.03 -5.73
C VAL A 354 1.13 -10.78 -5.99
N ALA A 355 0.99 -10.37 -7.25
CA ALA A 355 0.30 -9.13 -7.60
C ALA A 355 -1.23 -9.24 -7.57
N CYS A 356 -1.78 -10.32 -8.13
CA CYS A 356 -3.23 -10.48 -8.32
C CYS A 356 -3.83 -11.57 -7.43
N ALA A 357 -3.02 -12.25 -6.62
CA ALA A 357 -3.41 -13.35 -5.74
C ALA A 357 -4.14 -14.50 -6.47
N VAL A 358 -3.96 -14.65 -7.79
CA VAL A 358 -4.53 -15.76 -8.55
C VAL A 358 -3.75 -17.03 -8.25
N HIS A 359 -4.49 -18.09 -7.90
CA HIS A 359 -3.95 -19.42 -7.67
C HIS A 359 -3.70 -20.09 -9.01
N ILE A 360 -2.45 -20.46 -9.25
CA ILE A 360 -1.98 -21.08 -10.46
C ILE A 360 -2.13 -22.58 -10.35
N PHE A 361 -2.77 -23.17 -11.34
CA PHE A 361 -2.83 -24.62 -11.46
C PHE A 361 -1.44 -25.15 -11.84
N ILE A 362 -0.75 -25.79 -10.91
CA ILE A 362 0.66 -26.21 -11.07
C ILE A 362 0.91 -26.96 -12.41
N PRO A 363 0.05 -27.90 -12.86
CA PRO A 363 0.25 -28.57 -14.14
C PRO A 363 0.25 -27.66 -15.38
N SER A 364 -0.34 -26.45 -15.31
CA SER A 364 -0.32 -25.47 -16.40
C SER A 364 0.91 -24.56 -16.42
N ILE A 365 1.76 -24.59 -15.39
CA ILE A 365 3.02 -23.84 -15.39
C ILE A 365 3.88 -24.32 -16.57
N GLY A 366 4.50 -23.39 -17.30
CA GLY A 366 5.17 -23.66 -18.57
C GLY A 366 4.28 -23.56 -19.81
N LYS A 367 2.98 -23.25 -19.65
CA LYS A 367 2.10 -22.81 -20.75
C LYS A 367 1.86 -21.31 -20.66
N ALA A 368 2.08 -20.60 -21.76
CA ALA A 368 1.82 -19.18 -21.84
C ALA A 368 0.31 -18.84 -21.70
N GLY A 369 0.02 -17.65 -21.16
CA GLY A 369 -1.32 -17.07 -21.11
C GLY A 369 -1.88 -16.83 -19.70
N GLY A 370 -2.77 -15.84 -19.59
CA GLY A 370 -3.39 -15.46 -18.31
C GLY A 370 -2.38 -15.01 -17.26
N CYS A 371 -2.57 -15.43 -16.02
CA CYS A 371 -1.63 -15.16 -14.91
C CYS A 371 -0.54 -16.24 -14.76
N ASN A 372 -0.40 -17.18 -15.71
CA ASN A 372 0.67 -18.17 -15.65
C ASN A 372 2.04 -17.47 -15.77
N PRO A 373 3.08 -17.99 -15.08
CA PRO A 373 4.45 -17.55 -15.27
C PRO A 373 4.87 -17.66 -16.74
N ILE A 374 5.64 -16.70 -17.23
CA ILE A 374 6.09 -16.67 -18.62
C ILE A 374 7.08 -17.83 -18.85
N PRO A 375 6.83 -18.72 -19.84
CA PRO A 375 7.75 -19.81 -20.15
C PRO A 375 9.14 -19.32 -20.51
N LEU A 376 10.15 -20.00 -19.97
CA LEU A 376 11.52 -19.88 -20.46
C LEU A 376 11.70 -20.97 -21.51
N GLU A 377 12.13 -20.61 -22.72
CA GLU A 377 12.22 -21.51 -23.88
C GLU A 377 13.62 -22.11 -24.04
N ASP A 378 13.75 -23.16 -24.84
CA ASP A 378 15.02 -23.77 -25.28
C ASP A 378 15.92 -24.37 -24.17
N TRP A 379 15.41 -24.55 -22.96
CA TRP A 379 16.07 -25.38 -21.94
C TRP A 379 15.94 -26.87 -22.27
N LYS A 380 16.90 -27.67 -21.81
CA LYS A 380 16.89 -29.14 -21.94
C LYS A 380 17.13 -29.77 -20.58
N SER A 381 16.65 -31.00 -20.39
CA SER A 381 16.86 -31.75 -19.16
C SER A 381 16.96 -33.24 -19.47
N ASP A 382 17.85 -33.92 -18.75
CA ASP A 382 17.89 -35.37 -18.64
C ASP A 382 17.59 -35.80 -17.18
N ASP A 383 17.94 -37.03 -16.80
CA ASP A 383 17.72 -37.54 -15.43
C ASP A 383 18.68 -36.95 -14.38
N LYS A 384 19.76 -36.28 -14.79
CA LYS A 384 20.82 -35.77 -13.92
C LYS A 384 20.82 -34.26 -13.85
N GLU A 385 20.69 -33.57 -14.97
CA GLU A 385 20.84 -32.13 -15.07
C GLU A 385 19.81 -31.48 -16.01
N LEU A 386 19.56 -30.20 -15.73
CA LEU A 386 18.82 -29.28 -16.55
C LEU A 386 19.77 -28.18 -17.01
N VAL A 387 19.81 -27.94 -18.32
CA VAL A 387 20.66 -26.93 -18.94
C VAL A 387 19.84 -25.82 -19.57
N ILE A 388 20.26 -24.57 -19.35
CA ILE A 388 19.60 -23.37 -19.86
C ILE A 388 20.62 -22.55 -20.68
N PRO A 389 20.36 -22.30 -21.97
CA PRO A 389 21.19 -21.41 -22.78
C PRO A 389 21.16 -19.95 -22.31
N LYS A 390 22.29 -19.22 -22.48
CA LYS A 390 22.36 -17.77 -22.24
C LYS A 390 21.24 -17.00 -22.96
N VAL A 391 21.02 -17.30 -24.25
CA VAL A 391 20.01 -16.62 -25.09
C VAL A 391 18.60 -16.75 -24.50
N SER A 392 18.27 -17.90 -23.90
CA SER A 392 16.99 -18.10 -23.23
C SER A 392 16.81 -17.20 -22.02
N LEU A 393 17.88 -16.94 -21.26
CA LEU A 393 17.85 -16.02 -20.12
C LEU A 393 17.76 -14.56 -20.58
N GLU A 394 18.48 -14.21 -21.65
CA GLU A 394 18.47 -12.86 -22.24
C GLU A 394 17.08 -12.45 -22.75
N ALA A 395 16.30 -13.39 -23.29
CA ALA A 395 14.92 -13.14 -23.68
C ALA A 395 14.05 -12.61 -22.52
N GLY A 396 14.42 -12.93 -21.27
CA GLY A 396 13.72 -12.49 -20.06
C GLY A 396 14.05 -11.08 -19.59
N VAL A 397 15.12 -10.44 -20.08
CA VAL A 397 15.65 -9.15 -19.58
C VAL A 397 14.62 -8.02 -19.61
N ASN A 398 13.66 -8.10 -20.54
CA ASN A 398 12.60 -7.12 -20.71
C ASN A 398 11.45 -7.28 -19.70
N TYR A 399 11.35 -8.43 -19.03
CA TYR A 399 10.33 -8.66 -18.01
C TYR A 399 10.73 -8.12 -16.63
N PHE A 400 12.02 -7.85 -16.41
CA PHE A 400 12.56 -7.45 -15.11
C PHE A 400 13.05 -6.01 -15.08
N THR A 401 12.72 -5.34 -13.98
CA THR A 401 13.10 -3.94 -13.73
C THR A 401 14.34 -3.80 -12.84
N THR A 402 14.71 -4.86 -12.12
CA THR A 402 15.83 -4.83 -11.17
C THR A 402 17.18 -4.81 -11.90
N VAL A 403 18.05 -3.87 -11.53
CA VAL A 403 19.44 -3.76 -12.03
C VAL A 403 20.38 -3.82 -10.84
N VAL A 404 21.21 -4.86 -10.77
CA VAL A 404 22.27 -5.03 -9.78
C VAL A 404 23.39 -4.05 -10.08
N THR A 405 23.89 -3.35 -9.06
CA THR A 405 25.07 -2.49 -9.20
C THR A 405 26.30 -3.37 -9.39
N LEU A 406 26.93 -3.27 -10.56
CA LEU A 406 28.19 -3.95 -10.88
C LEU A 406 29.34 -2.95 -10.80
N ASP A 407 30.46 -3.35 -10.21
CA ASP A 407 31.72 -2.61 -10.33
C ASP A 407 32.38 -2.97 -11.67
N ILE A 408 32.60 -1.95 -12.50
CA ILE A 408 33.00 -2.10 -13.89
C ILE A 408 34.22 -1.22 -14.14
N ILE A 409 35.12 -1.73 -14.97
CA ILE A 409 36.34 -1.04 -15.36
C ILE A 409 36.19 -0.62 -16.82
N ASP A 410 36.38 0.68 -17.10
CA ASP A 410 36.44 1.18 -18.46
C ASP A 410 37.62 0.51 -19.19
N PRO A 411 37.39 -0.19 -20.32
CA PRO A 411 38.44 -0.94 -21.00
C PRO A 411 39.52 -0.04 -21.60
N VAL A 412 39.22 1.24 -21.88
CA VAL A 412 40.11 2.21 -22.53
C VAL A 412 41.06 2.86 -21.53
N ASP A 413 40.56 3.37 -20.40
CA ASP A 413 41.35 4.14 -19.44
C ASP A 413 41.53 3.47 -18.05
N LYS A 414 40.90 2.31 -17.83
CA LYS A 414 40.91 1.53 -16.58
C LYS A 414 40.27 2.24 -15.38
N THR A 415 39.46 3.27 -15.61
CA THR A 415 38.69 3.92 -14.55
C THR A 415 37.64 2.97 -14.00
N HIS A 416 37.48 2.95 -12.68
CA HIS A 416 36.40 2.21 -12.02
C HIS A 416 35.10 3.04 -12.02
N LEU A 417 34.02 2.43 -12.45
CA LEU A 417 32.68 3.00 -12.45
C LEU A 417 31.62 1.92 -12.21
N THR A 418 30.40 2.33 -11.90
CA THR A 418 29.27 1.40 -11.76
C THR A 418 28.39 1.45 -13.00
N ASN A 419 27.78 0.34 -13.42
CA ASN A 419 26.81 0.30 -14.55
C ASN A 419 25.71 1.37 -14.43
N GLN A 420 25.27 1.70 -13.22
CA GLN A 420 24.24 2.72 -12.98
C GLN A 420 24.74 4.17 -13.15
N LYS A 421 26.05 4.40 -13.10
CA LYS A 421 26.69 5.73 -13.28
C LYS A 421 27.32 5.90 -14.66
N ALA A 422 27.47 4.80 -15.40
CA ALA A 422 27.98 4.80 -16.76
C ALA A 422 26.92 5.39 -17.72
N GLU A 423 27.16 6.59 -18.23
CA GLU A 423 26.26 7.22 -19.21
C GLU A 423 26.40 6.56 -20.60
N TYR A 424 27.59 6.02 -20.90
CA TYR A 424 27.91 5.42 -22.20
C TYR A 424 28.14 3.92 -22.07
N LYS A 425 27.48 3.15 -22.95
CA LYS A 425 27.62 1.69 -23.06
C LYS A 425 27.67 1.23 -24.50
N TYR A 426 28.41 0.17 -24.78
CA TYR A 426 28.53 -0.43 -26.10
C TYR A 426 28.60 -1.96 -25.98
N SER A 427 27.83 -2.67 -26.79
CA SER A 427 27.88 -4.14 -26.85
C SER A 427 28.79 -4.58 -27.98
N TYR A 428 29.78 -5.41 -27.68
CA TYR A 428 30.71 -5.99 -28.66
C TYR A 428 30.92 -7.48 -28.36
N GLY A 429 30.61 -8.34 -29.33
CA GLY A 429 30.46 -9.78 -29.10
C GLY A 429 29.36 -10.07 -28.07
N ASP A 430 29.61 -11.02 -27.17
CA ASP A 430 28.66 -11.43 -26.13
C ASP A 430 28.77 -10.62 -24.83
N LYS A 431 29.42 -9.45 -24.85
CA LYS A 431 29.65 -8.61 -23.66
C LYS A 431 29.23 -7.16 -23.88
N THR A 432 28.66 -6.56 -22.83
CA THR A 432 28.41 -5.12 -22.76
C THR A 432 29.53 -4.43 -21.99
N TYR A 433 30.15 -3.43 -22.63
CA TYR A 433 31.21 -2.59 -22.05
C TYR A 433 30.64 -1.22 -21.68
N PHE A 434 31.22 -0.62 -20.64
CA PHE A 434 30.79 0.67 -20.08
C PHE A 434 31.97 1.65 -20.05
N PHE A 435 31.69 2.93 -20.27
CA PHE A 435 32.73 3.95 -20.44
C PHE A 435 32.52 5.15 -19.51
N SER A 436 33.63 5.68 -19.00
CA SER A 436 33.68 6.84 -18.11
C SER A 436 33.36 8.16 -18.85
N SER A 437 33.57 8.20 -20.16
CA SER A 437 33.40 9.39 -21.00
C SER A 437 32.98 9.06 -22.44
N GLU A 438 32.38 10.04 -23.12
CA GLU A 438 32.02 9.95 -24.55
C GLU A 438 33.25 9.68 -25.44
N ALA A 439 34.41 10.25 -25.07
CA ALA A 439 35.66 10.06 -25.80
C ALA A 439 36.14 8.60 -25.77
N ASN A 440 36.06 7.94 -24.61
CA ASN A 440 36.41 6.52 -24.48
C ASN A 440 35.42 5.63 -25.21
N TYR A 441 34.13 5.95 -25.12
CA TYR A 441 33.09 5.25 -25.88
C TYR A 441 33.35 5.31 -27.39
N ASN A 442 33.65 6.49 -27.95
CA ASN A 442 33.93 6.64 -29.37
C ASN A 442 35.21 5.90 -29.78
N ARG A 443 36.28 5.98 -28.98
CA ARG A 443 37.52 5.23 -29.22
C ARG A 443 37.32 3.72 -29.25
N PHE A 444 36.57 3.19 -28.30
CA PHE A 444 36.24 1.77 -28.27
C PHE A 444 35.35 1.38 -29.44
N ARG A 445 34.34 2.18 -29.78
CA ARG A 445 33.43 1.91 -30.90
C ARG A 445 34.15 1.90 -32.26
N GLU A 446 35.15 2.77 -32.44
CA GLU A 446 35.92 2.87 -33.70
C GLU A 446 36.89 1.69 -33.88
N HIS A 447 37.53 1.23 -32.79
CA HIS A 447 38.48 0.11 -32.83
C HIS A 447 38.34 -0.83 -31.61
N PRO A 448 37.25 -1.61 -31.51
CA PRO A 448 36.99 -2.45 -30.32
C PRO A 448 38.08 -3.49 -30.05
N GLU A 449 38.60 -4.09 -31.11
CA GLU A 449 39.69 -5.08 -31.10
C GLU A 449 41.00 -4.60 -30.45
N GLN A 450 41.23 -3.29 -30.28
CA GLN A 450 42.41 -2.78 -29.57
C GLN A 450 42.28 -2.88 -28.05
N PHE A 451 41.05 -2.99 -27.55
CA PHE A 451 40.74 -2.93 -26.11
C PHE A 451 40.18 -4.24 -25.58
N VAL A 452 39.77 -5.15 -26.46
CA VAL A 452 39.27 -6.49 -26.13
C VAL A 452 40.32 -7.52 -26.49
N THR A 453 40.73 -8.35 -25.54
CA THR A 453 41.65 -9.47 -25.81
C THR A 453 40.94 -10.51 -26.68
N PRO A 454 41.48 -10.93 -27.84
CA PRO A 454 40.80 -11.90 -28.69
C PRO A 454 40.68 -13.25 -27.97
N VAL A 455 39.46 -13.77 -27.88
CA VAL A 455 39.20 -15.17 -27.54
C VAL A 455 39.50 -15.96 -28.81
N LEU A 456 40.57 -16.76 -28.80
CA LEU A 456 40.88 -17.69 -29.88
C LEU A 456 39.73 -18.69 -30.02
N SER A 457 39.00 -18.62 -31.12
CA SER A 457 38.14 -19.69 -31.60
C SER A 457 39.02 -20.80 -32.17
N ASP A 458 39.07 -21.96 -31.51
CA ASP A 458 39.70 -23.17 -32.05
C ASP A 458 38.87 -23.70 -33.24
N GLU A 459 39.15 -23.19 -34.43
CA GLU A 459 38.86 -23.88 -35.69
C GLU A 459 40.19 -24.10 -36.43
N ASN A 460 40.83 -25.22 -36.13
CA ASN A 460 41.89 -25.81 -36.96
C ASN A 460 41.71 -27.33 -36.94
N SER A 461 40.93 -27.85 -37.89
CA SER A 461 41.08 -29.23 -38.34
C SER A 461 40.86 -29.32 -39.86
N ASP A 462 41.98 -29.57 -40.54
CA ASP A 462 42.12 -30.25 -41.83
C ASP A 462 41.59 -29.60 -43.11
N SER A 463 42.47 -28.83 -43.74
CA SER A 463 42.71 -28.90 -45.18
C SER A 463 44.05 -29.61 -45.45
N GLN A 464 44.03 -30.95 -45.53
CA GLN A 464 45.06 -31.70 -46.25
C GLN A 464 44.63 -31.83 -47.72
N GLU A 465 45.14 -30.93 -48.56
CA GLU A 465 45.36 -31.22 -49.99
C GLU A 465 46.78 -31.74 -50.16
N ASN A 466 46.93 -32.92 -50.76
CA ASN A 466 47.99 -33.23 -51.71
C ASN A 466 47.70 -34.56 -52.46
N PRO A 467 48.31 -34.78 -53.64
CA PRO A 467 47.65 -35.03 -54.93
C PRO A 467 47.15 -36.46 -55.20
#